data_AF-A0A0L6Z5U4-F1
#
_entry.id   AF-A0A0L6Z5U4-F1
#
_cell.length_a   1.000
_cell.length_b   1.000
_cell.length_c   1.000
_cell.angle_alpha   90.00
_cell.angle_beta   90.00
_cell.angle_gamma   90.00
#
_symmetry.space_group_name_H-M   'P 1'
#
loop_
_entity.id
_entity.type
_entity.pdbx_description
1 polymer ?
#
loop_
_entity_poly.entity_id
_entity_poly.type
_entity_poly.pdbx_seq_one_letter_code
_entity_poly.pdbx_strand_id
1 'polypeptide(L)'
;MRSRTRAVILVCRIASGFSNSNGLIVHSCNHDGIERECGCEEAIERLIDAGFELVSTVAIQNCGQVVYTFIRYNPSIENGETVNFED
;
A
#
# COMPACT_ATOMS: atom_id res chain seq x y z
N MET A 1 -10.07 -6.10 23.90
CA MET A 1 -10.39 -5.95 22.46
C MET A 1 -9.10 -6.04 21.67
N ARG A 2 -9.03 -6.87 20.63
CA ARG A 2 -7.89 -6.89 19.69
C ARG A 2 -8.45 -6.69 18.29
N SER A 3 -8.46 -5.45 17.82
CA SER A 3 -8.62 -5.18 16.39
C SER A 3 -7.45 -5.84 15.67
N ARG A 4 -7.73 -6.68 14.65
CA ARG A 4 -6.67 -7.22 13.79
C ARG A 4 -6.34 -6.14 12.78
N THR A 5 -5.27 -5.41 13.02
CA THR A 5 -4.71 -4.47 12.03
C THR A 5 -3.89 -5.27 11.03
N ARG A 6 -4.24 -5.17 9.74
CA ARG A 6 -3.36 -5.64 8.65
C ARG A 6 -2.50 -4.47 8.20
N ALA A 7 -1.19 -4.63 8.21
CA ALA A 7 -0.26 -3.61 7.73
C ALA A 7 0.35 -4.03 6.39
N VAL A 8 0.38 -3.10 5.44
CA VAL A 8 1.05 -3.24 4.15
C VAL A 8 2.21 -2.26 4.09
N ILE A 9 3.37 -2.75 3.68
CA ILE A 9 4.58 -1.98 3.42
C ILE A 9 4.83 -2.04 1.92
N LEU A 10 4.71 -0.89 1.27
CA LEU A 10 4.99 -0.71 -0.14
C LEU A 10 6.30 0.07 -0.29
N VAL A 11 7.30 -0.55 -0.90
CA VAL A 11 8.59 0.08 -1.19
C VAL A 11 8.66 0.38 -2.67
N CYS A 12 8.81 1.67 -2.98
CA CYS A 12 8.95 2.21 -4.32
C CYS A 12 10.40 2.63 -4.57
N ARG A 13 10.86 2.51 -5.82
CA ARG A 13 12.17 3.03 -6.25
C ARG A 13 12.04 3.76 -7.57
N ILE A 14 12.98 4.67 -7.84
CA ILE A 14 13.12 5.27 -9.16
C ILE A 14 13.47 4.16 -10.17
N ALA A 15 12.75 4.10 -11.29
CA ALA A 15 13.09 3.19 -12.38
C ALA A 15 14.46 3.57 -12.96
N SER A 16 15.47 2.71 -12.75
CA SER A 16 16.80 2.88 -13.31
C SER A 16 17.04 1.85 -14.41
N GLY A 17 16.78 2.24 -15.66
CA GLY A 17 17.09 1.45 -16.85
C GLY A 17 15.89 0.81 -17.55
N PHE A 18 15.84 1.04 -18.87
CA PHE A 18 15.09 0.32 -19.91
C PHE A 18 13.63 0.68 -20.26
N SER A 19 12.99 1.66 -19.61
CA SER A 19 11.76 2.23 -20.15
C SER A 19 11.72 3.75 -19.93
N ASN A 20 11.19 4.48 -20.90
CA ASN A 20 11.11 5.95 -20.95
C ASN A 20 10.17 6.55 -19.87
N SER A 21 9.92 5.84 -18.78
CA SER A 21 9.11 6.26 -17.66
C SER A 21 10.03 6.72 -16.53
N ASN A 22 10.22 8.03 -16.40
CA ASN A 22 10.81 8.68 -15.22
C ASN A 22 9.87 8.55 -14.00
N GLY A 23 9.51 7.31 -13.63
CA GLY A 23 8.50 7.01 -12.63
C GLY A 23 9.03 6.21 -11.44
N LEU A 24 8.28 6.25 -10.35
CA LEU A 24 8.47 5.34 -9.21
C LEU A 24 7.82 4.00 -9.54
N ILE A 25 8.59 2.92 -9.46
CA ILE A 25 8.13 1.55 -9.65
C ILE A 25 8.15 0.77 -8.33
N VAL A 26 7.26 -0.21 -8.21
CA VAL A 26 7.22 -1.07 -7.03
C VAL A 26 8.47 -1.92 -6.97
N HIS A 27 9.25 -1.73 -5.90
CA HIS A 27 10.42 -2.55 -5.60
C HIS A 27 10.05 -3.78 -4.76
N SER A 28 9.18 -3.61 -3.77
CA SER A 28 8.71 -4.68 -2.88
C SER A 28 7.36 -4.30 -2.28
N CYS A 29 6.48 -5.28 -2.10
CA CYS A 29 5.23 -5.16 -1.37
C CYS A 29 4.96 -6.48 -0.64
N ASN A 30 4.34 -6.42 0.54
CA ASN A 30 3.90 -7.61 1.30
C ASN A 30 2.40 -7.90 1.10
N HIS A 31 1.77 -7.34 0.07
CA HIS A 31 0.37 -7.57 -0.29
C HIS A 31 0.30 -8.37 -1.61
N ASP A 32 -0.39 -9.51 -1.60
CA ASP A 32 -0.42 -10.45 -2.74
C ASP A 32 -1.02 -9.85 -4.03
N GLY A 33 -1.83 -8.80 -3.92
CA GLY A 33 -2.43 -8.09 -5.06
C GLY A 33 -1.54 -7.04 -5.75
N ILE A 34 -0.31 -6.83 -5.26
CA ILE A 34 0.61 -5.83 -5.79
C ILE A 34 1.84 -6.51 -6.39
N GLU A 35 1.97 -6.40 -7.71
CA GLU A 35 3.11 -6.94 -8.46
C GLU A 35 4.34 -6.03 -8.35
N ARG A 36 5.52 -6.61 -8.57
CA ARG A 36 6.76 -5.84 -8.65
C ARG A 36 6.84 -5.18 -10.03
N GLU A 37 7.57 -4.07 -10.10
CA GLU A 37 7.84 -3.31 -11.33
C GLU A 37 6.61 -2.63 -11.98
N CYS A 38 5.41 -2.73 -11.37
CA CYS A 38 4.29 -1.87 -11.73
C CYS A 38 4.49 -0.43 -11.24
N GLY A 39 3.64 0.49 -11.71
CA GLY A 39 3.67 1.88 -11.28
C GLY A 39 3.31 2.00 -9.80
N CYS A 40 4.09 2.77 -9.03
CA CYS A 40 3.78 2.96 -7.62
C CYS A 40 2.48 3.71 -7.37
N GLU A 41 2.10 4.61 -8.27
CA GLU A 41 0.80 5.30 -8.20
C GLU A 41 -0.36 4.30 -8.29
N GLU A 42 -0.33 3.42 -9.30
CA GLU A 42 -1.32 2.35 -9.48
C GLU A 42 -1.36 1.41 -8.26
N ALA A 43 -0.20 1.07 -7.69
CA ALA A 43 -0.15 0.22 -6.49
C ALA A 43 -0.77 0.91 -5.26
N ILE A 44 -0.58 2.23 -5.12
CA ILE A 44 -1.19 3.02 -4.04
C ILE A 44 -2.71 3.05 -4.22
N GLU A 45 -3.20 3.32 -5.43
CA GLU A 45 -4.64 3.34 -5.74
C GLU A 45 -5.29 2.00 -5.39
N ARG A 46 -4.71 0.88 -5.84
CA ARG A 46 -5.21 -0.46 -5.53
C ARG A 46 -5.28 -0.75 -4.03
N LEU A 47 -4.34 -0.24 -3.23
CA LEU A 47 -4.35 -0.41 -1.78
C LEU A 47 -5.47 0.43 -1.13
N ILE A 48 -5.67 1.66 -1.61
CA ILE A 48 -6.76 2.53 -1.16
C ILE A 48 -8.12 1.89 -1.49
N ASP A 49 -8.29 1.39 -2.73
CA ASP A 49 -9.51 0.71 -3.17
C ASP A 49 -9.77 -0.59 -2.38
N ALA A 50 -8.71 -1.28 -1.96
CA ALA A 50 -8.81 -2.44 -1.08
C ALA A 50 -9.10 -2.08 0.40
N GLY A 51 -9.34 -0.81 0.70
CA GLY A 51 -9.71 -0.30 2.02
C GLY A 51 -8.53 -0.14 2.98
N PHE A 52 -7.31 0.01 2.46
CA PHE A 52 -6.16 0.38 3.29
C PHE A 52 -5.96 1.89 3.34
N GLU A 53 -5.64 2.40 4.52
CA GLU A 53 -5.33 3.80 4.76
C GLU A 53 -3.82 4.02 4.82
N LEU A 54 -3.33 5.03 4.11
CA LEU A 54 -1.93 5.46 4.18
C LEU A 54 -1.66 6.16 5.51
N VAL A 55 -0.69 5.66 6.28
CA VAL A 55 -0.34 6.22 7.60
C VAL A 55 1.08 6.73 7.72
N SER A 56 1.97 6.34 6.81
CA SER A 56 3.34 6.85 6.82
C SER A 56 3.96 6.82 5.42
N THR A 57 4.73 7.86 5.13
CA THR A 57 5.55 7.98 3.93
C THR A 57 6.96 8.39 4.33
N VAL A 58 7.96 7.58 3.98
CA VAL A 58 9.36 7.84 4.31
C VAL A 58 10.22 7.75 3.05
N ALA A 59 10.87 8.85 2.69
CA ALA A 59 11.83 8.87 1.58
C ALA A 59 13.24 8.52 2.07
N ILE A 60 13.83 7.46 1.51
CA ILE A 60 15.20 7.01 1.78
C ILE A 60 16.12 7.62 0.72
N GLN A 61 16.70 8.77 1.04
CA GLN A 61 17.48 9.59 0.11
C GLN A 61 18.71 8.85 -0.47
N ASN A 62 19.37 8.01 0.33
CA ASN A 62 20.62 7.34 -0.08
C ASN A 62 20.43 6.25 -1.14
N CYS A 63 19.20 5.75 -1.33
CA CYS A 63 18.91 4.63 -2.23
C CYS A 63 17.85 4.97 -3.29
N GLY A 64 17.35 6.21 -3.33
CA GLY A 64 16.28 6.61 -4.26
C GLY A 64 14.98 5.83 -4.06
N GLN A 65 14.66 5.51 -2.80
CA GLN A 65 13.49 4.71 -2.43
C GLN A 65 12.49 5.52 -1.61
N VAL A 66 11.21 5.18 -1.73
CA VAL A 66 10.13 5.71 -0.89
C VAL A 66 9.38 4.54 -0.28
N VAL A 67 9.18 4.56 1.03
CA VAL A 67 8.44 3.53 1.77
C VAL A 67 7.10 4.12 2.18
N TYR A 68 6.02 3.47 1.74
CA TYR A 68 4.65 3.77 2.13
C TYR A 68 4.16 2.69 3.09
N THR A 69 3.59 3.09 4.21
CA THR A 69 2.98 2.19 5.20
C THR A 69 1.49 2.41 5.19
N PHE A 70 0.77 1.33 4.96
CA PHE A 70 -0.68 1.31 4.95
C PHE A 70 -1.21 0.40 6.04
N ILE A 71 -2.39 0.70 6.55
CA ILE A 71 -3.11 -0.16 7.49
C ILE A 71 -4.56 -0.33 7.08
N ARG A 72 -5.10 -1.51 7.33
CA ARG A 72 -6.54 -1.75 7.28
C ARG A 72 -6.98 -2.22 8.65
N TYR A 73 -7.93 -1.49 9.22
CA TYR A 73 -8.60 -1.89 10.45
C TYR A 73 -9.69 -2.90 10.08
N ASN A 74 -9.68 -4.07 10.71
CA ASN A 74 -10.90 -4.86 10.71
C ASN A 74 -11.91 -4.11 11.58
N PRO A 75 -13.13 -3.84 11.08
CA PRO A 75 -14.19 -3.36 11.96
C PRO A 75 -14.33 -4.40 13.06
N SER A 76 -14.03 -3.98 14.28
CA SER A 76 -14.39 -4.77 15.44
C SER A 76 -15.91 -4.71 15.49
N ILE A 77 -16.58 -5.86 15.56
CA ILE A 77 -18.03 -5.91 15.77
C ILE A 77 -18.29 -5.19 17.09
N GLU A 78 -18.65 -3.91 17.04
CA GLU A 78 -19.21 -3.20 18.18
C GLU A 78 -20.68 -3.58 18.23
N ASN A 79 -21.03 -4.42 19.21
CA ASN A 79 -22.37 -4.63 19.75
C ASN A 79 -23.55 -4.27 18.81
N GLY A 80 -23.74 -5.05 17.74
CA GLY A 80 -25.07 -5.27 17.17
C GLY A 80 -25.45 -4.56 15.86
N GLU A 81 -24.60 -3.74 15.24
CA GLU A 81 -24.91 -3.20 13.90
C GLU A 81 -23.78 -3.49 12.90
N THR A 82 -23.98 -4.53 12.10
CA THR A 82 -23.25 -4.76 10.86
C THR A 82 -23.67 -3.73 9.83
N VAL A 83 -22.84 -2.72 9.59
CA VAL A 83 -22.85 -2.00 8.31
C VAL A 83 -22.10 -2.85 7.30
N ASN A 84 -22.85 -3.61 6.51
CA ASN A 84 -22.33 -4.27 5.32
C ASN A 84 -22.02 -3.17 4.28
N PHE A 85 -20.78 -3.11 3.82
CA PHE A 85 -20.48 -2.46 2.55
C PHE A 85 -20.59 -3.55 1.50
N GLU A 86 -21.65 -3.52 0.69
CA GLU A 86 -21.87 -4.40 -0.45
C GLU A 86 -20.85 -4.09 -1.56
N ASP A 87 -20.31 -5.15 -2.17
CA ASP A 87 -19.42 -5.16 -3.35
C ASP A 87 -20.01 -4.47 -4.59
#